data_AF-A0A7G8WD62-F1
#
_entry.id   AF-A0A7G8WD62-F1
#
_cell.length_a   1.000
_cell.length_b   1.000
_cell.length_c   1.000
_cell.angle_alpha   90.00
_cell.angle_beta   90.00
_cell.angle_gamma   90.00
#
_symmetry.space_group_name_H-M   'P 1'
#
loop_
_entity.id
_entity.type
_entity.pdbx_description
1 polymer ?
#
loop_
_entity_poly.entity_id
_entity_poly.type
_entity_poly.pdbx_seq_one_letter_code
_entity_poly.pdbx_strand_id
1 'polypeptide(L)' 'MNNEVKTQKKGAKILILVPLIMLIWKVLKTDFYKHETINYIICGALIVLIIIGSNLLKNILRKEKEQDI' A
#
# COMPACT_ATOMS: atom_id res chain seq x y z
N MET A 1 12.32 -9.84 -18.60
CA MET A 1 11.44 -9.66 -17.42
C MET A 1 10.12 -10.43 -17.59
N ASN A 2 9.87 -11.46 -16.75
CA ASN A 2 8.66 -12.27 -16.81
C ASN A 2 7.38 -11.41 -16.64
N ASN A 3 6.34 -11.69 -17.43
CA ASN A 3 5.05 -11.00 -17.37
C ASN A 3 4.42 -11.03 -15.95
N GLU A 4 4.70 -12.09 -15.19
CA GLU A 4 4.26 -12.24 -13.79
C GLU A 4 4.85 -11.17 -12.88
N VAL A 5 6.14 -10.88 -13.00
CA VAL A 5 6.86 -9.91 -12.16
C VAL A 5 6.37 -8.49 -12.45
N LYS A 6 6.13 -8.18 -13.73
CA LYS A 6 5.53 -6.90 -14.17
C LYS A 6 4.12 -6.69 -13.61
N THR A 7 3.34 -7.77 -13.49
CA THR A 7 1.98 -7.76 -12.94
C THR A 7 1.99 -7.59 -11.42
N GLN A 8 2.85 -8.33 -10.73
CA GLN A 8 3.06 -8.21 -9.28
C GLN A 8 3.51 -6.80 -8.90
N LYS A 9 4.41 -6.19 -9.68
CA LYS A 9 4.87 -4.81 -9.45
C LYS A 9 3.73 -3.79 -9.54
N LYS A 10 2.84 -3.94 -10.52
CA LYS A 10 1.63 -3.09 -10.62
C LYS A 10 0.68 -3.33 -9.45
N GLY A 11 0.46 -4.59 -9.07
CA GLY A 11 -0.37 -4.96 -7.92
C GLY A 11 0.13 -4.35 -6.61
N ALA A 12 1.44 -4.41 -6.35
CA ALA A 12 2.04 -3.83 -5.15
C ALA A 12 1.91 -2.29 -5.13
N LYS A 13 2.06 -1.62 -6.29
CA LYS A 13 1.82 -0.18 -6.39
C LYS A 13 0.37 0.19 -6.05
N ILE A 14 -0.60 -0.56 -6.57
CA ILE A 14 -2.02 -0.34 -6.27
C ILE A 14 -2.30 -0.56 -4.78
N LEU A 15 -1.71 -1.61 -4.20
CA LEU A 15 -1.85 -1.96 -2.78
C LEU A 15 -1.31 -0.86 -1.84
N ILE A 16 -0.37 -0.03 -2.29
CA ILE A 16 0.12 1.13 -1.53
C ILE A 16 -0.70 2.38 -1.85
N LEU A 17 -0.99 2.62 -3.13
CA LEU A 17 -1.60 3.87 -3.60
C LEU A 17 -3.04 4.03 -3.12
N VAL A 18 -3.83 2.96 -3.15
CA VAL A 18 -5.24 2.96 -2.72
C VAL A 18 -5.38 3.35 -1.25
N PRO A 19 -4.69 2.69 -0.29
CA PRO A 19 -4.79 3.07 1.11
C PRO A 19 -4.25 4.47 1.38
N LEU A 20 -3.24 4.94 0.64
CA LEU A 20 -2.72 6.30 0.77
C LEU A 20 -3.77 7.36 0.38
N ILE A 21 -4.44 7.18 -0.76
CA ILE A 21 -5.52 8.08 -1.23
C ILE A 21 -6.68 8.06 -0.23
N MET A 22 -7.05 6.88 0.27
CA MET A 22 -8.12 6.74 1.25
C MET A 22 -7.79 7.45 2.56
N LEU A 23 -6.52 7.38 3.01
CA LEU A 23 -6.04 8.08 4.20
C LEU A 23 -6.11 9.60 4.03
N ILE A 24 -5.62 10.12 2.90
CA ILE A 24 -5.70 11.55 2.57
C ILE A 24 -7.15 12.02 2.55
N TRP A 25 -8.03 11.26 1.89
CA TRP A 25 -9.44 11.63 1.79
C TRP A 25 -10.13 11.63 3.15
N LYS A 26 -9.78 10.68 4.02
CA LYS A 26 -10.30 10.60 5.38
C LYS A 26 -9.81 11.74 6.26
N VAL A 27 -8.55 12.13 6.14
CA VAL A 27 -7.99 13.31 6.83
C VAL A 27 -8.70 14.59 6.36
N LEU A 28 -8.98 14.71 5.06
CA LEU A 28 -9.68 15.87 4.48
C LEU A 28 -11.16 15.96 4.85
N LYS A 29 -11.86 14.82 5.04
CA LYS A 29 -13.33 14.79 5.20
C LYS A 29 -13.82 14.93 6.64
N THR A 30 -12.99 14.75 7.66
CA THR A 30 -13.54 14.33 8.95
C THR A 30 -13.35 15.34 10.07
N ASP A 31 -14.49 15.81 10.57
CA ASP A 31 -14.75 16.08 11.99
C ASP A 31 -14.27 14.89 12.84
N PHE A 32 -12.98 14.88 13.19
CA PHE A 32 -12.35 13.78 13.94
C PHE A 32 -13.12 13.39 15.22
N TYR A 33 -13.86 14.33 15.78
CA TYR A 33 -14.56 14.28 17.06
C TYR A 33 -15.68 13.22 17.18
N LYS A 34 -16.28 12.75 16.07
CA LYS A 34 -17.47 11.85 16.15
C LYS A 34 -17.17 10.35 16.06
N HIS A 35 -16.00 9.98 15.53
CA HIS A 35 -15.69 8.58 15.17
C HIS A 35 -14.24 8.18 15.47
N GLU A 36 -13.69 8.66 16.58
CA GLU A 36 -12.27 8.52 16.93
C GLU A 36 -11.78 7.07 16.87
N THR A 37 -12.42 6.13 17.57
CA THR A 37 -11.95 4.73 17.65
C THR A 37 -11.90 4.02 16.29
N ILE A 38 -12.95 4.17 15.47
CA ILE A 38 -13.01 3.55 14.12
C ILE A 38 -11.99 4.21 13.19
N ASN A 39 -11.73 5.51 13.36
CA ASN A 39 -10.73 6.22 12.58
C ASN A 39 -9.31 5.75 12.88
N TYR A 40 -8.97 5.52 14.15
CA TYR A 40 -7.66 4.96 14.54
C TYR A 40 -7.45 3.55 14.02
N ILE A 41 -8.46 2.67 14.11
CA ILE A 41 -8.38 1.30 13.61
C ILE A 41 -8.13 1.28 12.09
N ILE A 42 -8.85 2.12 11.34
CA ILE A 42 -8.67 2.22 9.89
C ILE A 42 -7.30 2.79 9.55
N CYS A 43 -6.84 3.86 10.22
CA CYS A 43 -5.48 4.38 10.00
C CYS A 43 -4.41 3.31 10.28
N GLY A 44 -4.54 2.55 11.38
CA GLY A 44 -3.64 1.44 11.68
C GLY A 44 -3.64 0.37 10.58
N ALA A 45 -4.81 -0.03 10.10
CA ALA A 45 -4.93 -0.99 9.00
C ALA A 45 -4.30 -0.48 7.69
N LEU A 46 -4.48 0.80 7.36
CA LEU A 46 -3.88 1.42 6.18
C LEU A 46 -2.35 1.47 6.26
N ILE A 47 -1.79 1.77 7.45
CA ILE A 47 -0.33 1.73 7.68
C ILE A 47 0.21 0.31 7.47
N VAL A 48 -0.45 -0.71 8.02
CA VAL A 48 -0.06 -2.11 7.85
C VAL A 48 -0.07 -2.51 6.37
N LEU A 49 -1.10 -2.12 5.62
CA LEU A 49 -1.18 -2.37 4.17
C LEU A 49 -0.04 -1.71 3.40
N ILE A 50 0.34 -0.48 3.75
CA ILE A 50 1.48 0.22 3.13
C ILE A 50 2.79 -0.53 3.41
N ILE A 51 3.01 -1.01 4.63
CA ILE A 51 4.22 -1.77 5.00
C ILE A 51 4.28 -3.09 4.22
N ILE A 52 3.18 -3.85 4.17
CA ILE A 52 3.10 -5.13 3.44
C ILE A 52 3.33 -4.89 1.95
N GLY A 53 2.67 -3.90 1.35
CA GLY A 53 2.85 -3.55 -0.06
C GLY A 53 4.28 -3.13 -0.38
N SER A 54 4.93 -2.39 0.53
CA SER A 54 6.33 -1.96 0.38
C SER A 54 7.31 -3.14 0.43
N ASN A 55 7.12 -4.08 1.37
CA ASN A 55 7.92 -5.29 1.46
C ASN A 55 7.75 -6.19 0.24
N LEU A 56 6.51 -6.34 -0.24
CA LEU A 56 6.21 -7.08 -1.46
C LEU A 56 6.90 -6.44 -2.67
N LEU A 57 6.82 -5.12 -2.83
CA LEU A 57 7.48 -4.39 -3.91
C LEU A 57 9.00 -4.55 -3.85
N LYS A 58 9.62 -4.47 -2.66
CA LYS A 58 11.05 -4.70 -2.47
C LYS A 58 11.47 -6.10 -2.92
N ASN A 59 10.67 -7.12 -2.59
CA ASN A 59 10.95 -8.50 -3.00
C ASN A 59 10.82 -8.67 -4.53
N ILE A 60 9.81 -8.06 -5.14
CA ILE A 60 9.63 -8.06 -6.60
C ILE A 60 10.80 -7.39 -7.31
N LEU A 61 11.23 -6.21 -6.84
CA LEU A 61 12.39 -5.49 -7.42
C LEU A 61 13.69 -6.29 -7.29
N ARG A 62 13.87 -7.01 -6.18
CA ARG A 62 15.00 -7.91 -5.99
C ARG A 62 14.97 -9.06 -7.01
N LYS A 63 13.81 -9.70 -7.20
CA LYS A 63 13.64 -10.77 -8.20
C LYS A 63 13.83 -10.27 -9.63
N GLU A 64 13.37 -9.05 -9.96
CA GLU A 64 13.67 -8.42 -11.26
C GLU A 64 15.18 -8.33 -11.46
N LYS A 65 15.94 -7.88 -10.46
CA LYS A 65 17.39 -7.75 -10.54
C LYS A 65 18.11 -9.11 -10.65
N GLU A 66 17.62 -10.16 -9.98
CA GLU A 66 18.17 -11.51 -10.07
C GLU A 66 17.88 -12.18 -11.43
N GLN A 67 16.84 -11.75 -12.15
CA GLN A 67 16.47 -12.28 -13.48
C GLN A 67 17.06 -11.49 -14.66
N ASP A 68 17.61 -10.31 -14.43
CA ASP A 68 18.25 -9.44 -15.43
C ASP A 68 19.78 -9.65 -15.50
N ILE A 69 20.35 -10.47 -14.59
CA ILE A 69 21.74 -10.98 -14.60
C ILE A 69 21.72 -12.36 -15.24
#